data_AF-A0A379SA86-F1
#
_entry.id   AF-A0A379SA86-F1
#
_cell.length_a   1.000
_cell.length_b   1.000
_cell.length_c   1.000
_cell.angle_alpha   90.00
_cell.angle_beta   90.00
_cell.angle_gamma   90.00
#
_symmetry.space_group_name_H-M   'P 1'
#
loop_
_entity.id
_entity.type
_entity.pdbx_description
1 polymer ?
#
loop_
_entity_poly.entity_id
_entity_poly.type
_entity_poly.pdbx_seq_one_letter_code
_entity_poly.pdbx_strand_id
1 'polypeptide(L)'
;MLNRFAHQLEHILNEEHIAHEPRALQLLSRAADGSLRDALSLTDQAIASGDGQVSTQAVSAMLGTLDDDQALSLVEAVVDANGERVMSLINEAAARGIEWEALLVEMLSLLHRIAMVQLSPAALGSDMAAIEQRMRELARTVPPGDLPALLSDVVDWP
;
A
#
# COMPACT_ATOMS: atom_id res chain seq x y z
N MET A 1 -15.94 -6.92 1.48
CA MET A 1 -16.50 -6.60 0.14
C MET A 1 -15.40 -6.35 -0.88
N LEU A 2 -14.35 -5.59 -0.54
CA LEU A 2 -13.16 -5.34 -1.38
C LEU A 2 -12.59 -6.61 -2.06
N ASN A 3 -12.48 -7.72 -1.33
CA ASN A 3 -11.90 -8.96 -1.89
C ASN A 3 -12.68 -9.56 -3.08
N ARG A 4 -13.97 -9.22 -3.26
CA ARG A 4 -14.78 -9.75 -4.38
C ARG A 4 -14.43 -9.11 -5.71
N PHE A 5 -14.09 -7.82 -5.74
CA PHE A 5 -13.77 -7.14 -6.99
C PHE A 5 -12.37 -7.49 -7.48
N ALA A 6 -11.39 -7.59 -6.58
CA ALA A 6 -10.04 -8.05 -6.95
C ALA A 6 -10.07 -9.44 -7.62
N HIS A 7 -10.83 -10.40 -7.08
CA HIS A 7 -11.00 -11.73 -7.70
C HIS A 7 -11.71 -11.65 -9.06
N GLN A 8 -12.72 -10.77 -9.18
CA GLN A 8 -13.43 -10.60 -10.44
C GLN A 8 -12.53 -10.00 -11.53
N LEU A 9 -11.71 -9.00 -11.18
CA LEU A 9 -10.73 -8.39 -12.09
C LEU A 9 -9.67 -9.41 -12.50
N GLU A 10 -9.15 -10.19 -11.56
CA GLU A 10 -8.20 -11.28 -11.82
C GLU A 10 -8.78 -12.27 -12.84
N HIS A 11 -10.03 -12.70 -12.65
CA HIS A 11 -10.70 -13.59 -13.59
C HIS A 11 -10.81 -12.98 -14.99
N ILE A 12 -11.21 -11.71 -15.10
CA ILE A 12 -11.39 -11.03 -16.39
C ILE A 12 -10.04 -10.88 -17.12
N LEU A 13 -9.01 -10.40 -16.42
CA LEU A 13 -7.69 -10.18 -17.02
C LEU A 13 -7.02 -11.50 -17.44
N ASN A 14 -7.26 -12.59 -16.72
CA ASN A 14 -6.82 -13.93 -17.13
C ASN A 14 -7.50 -14.40 -18.42
N GLU A 15 -8.81 -14.19 -18.56
CA GLU A 15 -9.57 -14.51 -19.79
C GLU A 15 -9.12 -13.63 -20.99
N GLU A 16 -8.78 -12.37 -20.74
CA GLU A 16 -8.27 -11.46 -21.78
C GLU A 16 -6.76 -11.60 -22.06
N HIS A 17 -6.08 -12.51 -21.35
CA HIS A 17 -4.63 -12.73 -21.45
C HIS A 17 -3.78 -11.47 -21.19
N ILE A 18 -4.23 -10.63 -20.26
CA ILE A 18 -3.54 -9.40 -19.84
C ILE A 18 -2.68 -9.69 -18.61
N ALA A 19 -1.38 -9.42 -18.71
CA ALA A 19 -0.45 -9.57 -17.60
C ALA A 19 -0.80 -8.60 -16.47
N HIS A 20 -0.84 -9.10 -15.24
CA HIS A 20 -1.25 -8.32 -14.08
C HIS A 20 -0.57 -8.78 -12.79
N GLU A 21 -0.50 -7.87 -11.81
CA GLU A 21 0.03 -8.14 -10.49
C GLU A 21 -1.08 -8.12 -9.42
N PRO A 22 -1.08 -9.05 -8.44
CA PRO A 22 -2.13 -9.10 -7.41
C PRO A 22 -2.32 -7.81 -6.64
N ARG A 23 -1.22 -7.08 -6.35
CA ARG A 23 -1.27 -5.80 -5.62
C ARG A 23 -1.96 -4.71 -6.45
N ALA A 24 -1.71 -4.65 -7.75
CA ALA A 24 -2.40 -3.74 -8.68
C ALA A 24 -3.93 -3.93 -8.62
N LEU A 25 -4.41 -5.18 -8.61
CA LEU A 25 -5.85 -5.49 -8.52
C LEU A 25 -6.46 -5.06 -7.19
N GLN A 26 -5.71 -5.16 -6.08
CA GLN A 26 -6.16 -4.66 -4.79
C GLN A 26 -6.29 -3.12 -4.80
N LEU A 27 -5.33 -2.40 -5.40
CA LEU A 27 -5.37 -0.95 -5.51
C LEU A 27 -6.58 -0.49 -6.33
N LEU A 28 -6.80 -1.09 -7.50
CA LEU A 28 -7.98 -0.82 -8.35
C LEU A 28 -9.28 -1.12 -7.61
N SER A 29 -9.36 -2.24 -6.90
CA SER A 29 -10.55 -2.61 -6.12
C SER A 29 -10.83 -1.64 -4.96
N ARG A 30 -9.80 -1.03 -4.37
CA ARG A 30 -9.96 -0.04 -3.30
C ARG A 30 -10.40 1.30 -3.87
N ALA A 31 -9.76 1.76 -4.94
CA ALA A 31 -10.08 3.01 -5.62
C ALA A 31 -11.50 3.02 -6.23
N ALA A 32 -12.03 1.84 -6.56
CA ALA A 32 -13.39 1.69 -7.09
C ALA A 32 -14.52 1.83 -6.05
N ASP A 33 -14.21 2.00 -4.76
CA ASP A 33 -15.15 2.24 -3.66
C ASP A 33 -16.46 1.41 -3.71
N GLY A 34 -16.34 0.11 -3.99
CA GLY A 34 -17.48 -0.81 -4.01
C GLY A 34 -18.25 -0.92 -5.33
N SER A 35 -17.81 -0.24 -6.39
CA SER A 35 -18.45 -0.22 -7.71
C SER A 35 -17.66 -1.06 -8.73
N LEU A 36 -18.25 -2.17 -9.21
CA LEU A 36 -17.61 -3.00 -10.25
C LEU A 36 -17.40 -2.21 -11.55
N ARG A 37 -18.29 -1.25 -11.87
CA ARG A 37 -18.16 -0.41 -13.06
C ARG A 37 -16.93 0.47 -12.97
N ASP A 38 -16.69 1.09 -11.82
CA ASP A 38 -15.54 1.96 -11.62
C ASP A 38 -14.25 1.14 -11.57
N ALA A 39 -14.30 -0.07 -10.98
CA ALA A 39 -13.19 -1.02 -11.02
C ALA A 39 -12.78 -1.38 -12.45
N LEU A 40 -13.74 -1.68 -13.33
CA LEU A 40 -13.46 -1.96 -14.75
C LEU A 40 -12.93 -0.71 -15.48
N SER A 41 -13.55 0.45 -15.27
CA SER A 41 -13.09 1.71 -15.87
C SER A 41 -11.66 2.09 -15.47
N LEU A 42 -11.28 1.86 -14.20
CA LEU A 42 -9.92 2.07 -13.73
C LEU A 42 -8.96 1.02 -14.28
N THR A 43 -9.42 -0.21 -14.47
CA THR A 43 -8.62 -1.28 -15.09
C THR A 43 -8.30 -0.95 -16.55
N ASP A 44 -9.26 -0.46 -17.32
CA ASP A 44 -9.04 0.00 -18.70
C ASP A 44 -8.00 1.14 -18.77
N GLN A 45 -8.07 2.10 -17.84
CA GLN A 45 -7.08 3.17 -17.73
C GLN A 45 -5.69 2.65 -17.36
N ALA A 46 -5.62 1.64 -16.48
CA ALA A 46 -4.36 1.00 -16.10
C ALA A 46 -3.73 0.28 -17.30
N ILE A 47 -4.52 -0.45 -18.09
CA ILE A 47 -4.06 -1.12 -19.31
C ILE A 47 -3.52 -0.09 -20.32
N ALA A 48 -4.25 1.02 -20.52
CA ALA A 48 -3.86 2.07 -21.46
C ALA A 48 -2.58 2.81 -21.05
N SER A 49 -2.36 3.00 -19.75
CA SER A 49 -1.18 3.69 -19.20
C SER A 49 0.03 2.77 -18.97
N GLY A 50 -0.21 1.47 -18.77
CA GLY A 50 0.80 0.45 -18.47
C GLY A 50 1.28 -0.36 -19.68
N ASP A 51 1.18 0.18 -20.90
CA ASP A 51 1.60 -0.47 -22.15
C ASP A 51 1.00 -1.88 -22.34
N GLY A 52 -0.30 -2.01 -22.06
CA GLY A 52 -1.03 -3.26 -22.19
C GLY A 52 -0.90 -4.21 -20.98
N GLN A 53 -0.31 -3.76 -19.87
CA GLN A 53 -0.17 -4.54 -18.64
C GLN A 53 -0.74 -3.80 -17.43
N VAL A 54 -1.18 -4.55 -16.42
CA VAL A 54 -1.68 -4.02 -15.15
C VAL A 54 -0.66 -4.28 -14.05
N SER A 55 0.43 -3.50 -14.06
CA SER A 55 1.48 -3.57 -13.03
C SER A 55 1.17 -2.67 -11.83
N THR A 56 1.71 -3.02 -10.67
CA THR A 56 1.55 -2.22 -9.44
C THR A 56 2.11 -0.81 -9.64
N GLN A 57 3.26 -0.69 -10.32
CA GLN A 57 3.89 0.60 -10.59
C GLN A 57 2.99 1.50 -11.45
N ALA A 58 2.42 0.97 -12.54
CA ALA A 58 1.57 1.75 -13.44
C ALA A 58 0.27 2.18 -12.74
N VAL A 59 -0.37 1.26 -12.00
CA VAL A 59 -1.59 1.54 -11.24
C VAL A 59 -1.33 2.55 -10.13
N SER A 60 -0.23 2.41 -9.39
CA SER A 60 0.14 3.37 -8.35
C SER A 60 0.39 4.77 -8.90
N ALA A 61 1.13 4.87 -10.01
CA ALA A 61 1.34 6.15 -10.68
C ALA A 61 0.03 6.77 -11.18
N MET A 62 -0.86 5.95 -11.76
CA MET A 62 -2.17 6.40 -12.26
C MET A 62 -3.09 6.90 -11.14
N LEU A 63 -3.14 6.18 -10.01
CA LEU A 63 -3.98 6.53 -8.87
C LEU A 63 -3.33 7.59 -7.96
N GLY A 64 -2.07 7.95 -8.20
CA GLY A 64 -1.29 8.78 -7.29
C GLY A 64 -1.02 8.11 -5.94
N THR A 65 -1.18 6.78 -5.86
CA THR A 65 -0.92 6.02 -4.63
C THR A 65 0.55 5.66 -4.53
N LEU A 66 1.01 5.56 -3.30
CA LEU A 66 2.41 5.27 -3.00
C LEU A 66 2.77 3.82 -3.27
N ASP A 67 4.06 3.62 -3.56
CA ASP A 67 4.68 2.30 -3.46
C ASP A 67 4.80 1.95 -1.96
N ASP A 68 4.48 0.71 -1.60
CA ASP A 68 4.56 0.19 -0.23
C ASP A 68 5.97 0.40 0.34
N ASP A 69 6.98 0.41 -0.52
CA ASP A 69 8.37 0.68 -0.17
C ASP A 69 8.60 2.09 0.41
N GLN A 70 7.95 3.12 -0.14
CA GLN A 70 8.12 4.50 0.31
C GLN A 70 7.42 4.73 1.66
N ALA A 71 6.17 4.26 1.78
CA ALA A 71 5.44 4.34 3.04
C ALA A 71 6.15 3.54 4.13
N LEU A 72 6.67 2.35 3.82
CA LEU A 72 7.43 1.54 4.77
C LEU A 72 8.75 2.21 5.17
N SER A 73 9.47 2.81 4.22
CA SER A 73 10.71 3.54 4.51
C SER A 73 10.48 4.73 5.45
N LEU A 74 9.34 5.41 5.34
CA LEU A 74 8.92 6.44 6.29
C LEU A 74 8.60 5.86 7.66
N VAL A 75 7.85 4.75 7.73
CA VAL A 75 7.59 4.05 9.00
C VAL A 75 8.88 3.64 9.70
N GLU A 76 9.84 3.06 8.98
CA GLU A 76 11.15 2.71 9.52
C GLU A 76 11.90 3.92 10.07
N ALA A 77 11.95 5.02 9.31
CA ALA A 77 12.64 6.23 9.74
C ALA A 77 12.00 6.85 10.99
N VAL A 78 10.67 6.79 11.12
CA VAL A 78 9.93 7.23 12.31
C VAL A 78 10.24 6.33 13.51
N VAL A 79 10.21 5.00 13.34
CA VAL A 79 10.53 4.01 14.38
C VAL A 79 11.97 4.18 14.88
N ASP A 80 12.91 4.43 13.97
CA ASP A 80 14.32 4.66 14.30
C ASP A 80 14.58 6.04 14.93
N ALA A 81 13.54 6.88 15.09
CA ALA A 81 13.64 8.27 15.50
C ALA A 81 14.63 9.10 14.65
N ASN A 82 14.79 8.75 13.37
CA ASN A 82 15.73 9.38 12.45
C ASN A 82 15.07 10.56 11.71
N GLY A 83 15.04 11.72 12.37
CA GLY A 83 14.40 12.93 11.83
C GLY A 83 14.98 13.42 10.50
N GLU A 84 16.28 13.27 10.26
CA GLU A 84 16.93 13.65 9.00
C GLU A 84 16.40 12.81 7.84
N ARG A 85 16.33 11.48 8.03
CA ARG A 85 15.78 10.56 7.02
C ARG A 85 14.29 10.79 6.78
N VAL A 86 13.51 11.05 7.84
CA VAL A 86 12.09 11.41 7.70
C VAL A 86 11.92 12.63 6.80
N MET A 87 12.64 13.72 7.08
CA MET A 87 12.54 14.95 6.28
C MET A 87 13.01 14.76 4.83
N SER A 88 14.05 13.94 4.60
CA SER A 88 14.49 13.60 3.24
C SER A 88 13.38 12.89 2.45
N LEU A 89 12.79 11.86 3.04
CA LEU A 89 11.73 11.07 2.40
C LEU A 89 10.47 11.91 2.15
N ILE A 90 10.10 12.82 3.06
CA ILE A 90 9.00 13.77 2.85
C ILE A 90 9.29 14.72 1.68
N ASN A 91 10.52 15.23 1.55
CA ASN A 91 10.89 16.11 0.43
C ASN A 91 10.87 15.38 -0.91
N GLU A 92 11.37 14.15 -0.97
CA GLU A 92 11.27 13.28 -2.15
C GLU A 92 9.82 13.00 -2.52
N ALA A 93 8.99 12.76 -1.50
CA ALA A 93 7.57 12.54 -1.66
C ALA A 93 6.86 13.78 -2.25
N ALA A 94 7.15 14.96 -1.68
CA ALA A 94 6.60 16.23 -2.16
C ALA A 94 7.00 16.53 -3.61
N ALA A 95 8.25 16.24 -3.99
CA ALA A 95 8.75 16.45 -5.36
C ALA A 95 8.02 15.58 -6.41
N ARG A 96 7.41 14.47 -5.98
CA ARG A 96 6.60 13.59 -6.84
C ARG A 96 5.11 13.96 -6.86
N GLY A 97 4.67 14.96 -6.09
CA GLY A 97 3.27 15.40 -6.04
C GLY A 97 2.35 14.38 -5.37
N ILE A 98 2.82 13.71 -4.31
CA ILE A 98 2.04 12.73 -3.56
C ILE A 98 0.79 13.35 -2.92
N GLU A 99 -0.27 12.55 -2.87
CA GLU A 99 -1.44 12.83 -2.07
C GLU A 99 -1.17 12.42 -0.61
N TRP A 100 -1.20 13.41 0.30
CA TRP A 100 -0.73 13.25 1.68
C TRP A 100 -1.64 12.33 2.50
N GLU A 101 -2.95 12.37 2.26
CA GLU A 101 -3.90 11.50 2.96
C GLU A 101 -3.63 10.03 2.60
N ALA A 102 -3.38 9.72 1.33
CA ALA A 102 -3.01 8.39 0.86
C ALA A 102 -1.70 7.88 1.48
N LEU A 103 -0.70 8.75 1.66
CA LEU A 103 0.54 8.40 2.36
C LEU A 103 0.26 7.99 3.81
N LEU A 104 -0.49 8.81 4.53
CA LEU A 104 -0.83 8.54 5.92
C LEU A 104 -1.67 7.26 6.07
N VAL A 105 -2.64 7.05 5.17
CA VAL A 105 -3.45 5.83 5.13
C VAL A 105 -2.60 4.58 4.90
N GLU A 106 -1.64 4.62 3.98
CA GLU A 106 -0.76 3.46 3.75
C GLU A 106 0.19 3.24 4.94
N MET A 107 0.74 4.29 5.54
CA MET A 107 1.53 4.17 6.78
C MET A 107 0.72 3.54 7.92
N LEU A 108 -0.54 3.96 8.13
CA LEU A 108 -1.45 3.36 9.11
C LEU A 108 -1.73 1.88 8.79
N SER A 109 -1.91 1.55 7.50
CA SER A 109 -2.13 0.17 7.06
C SER A 109 -0.92 -0.72 7.39
N LEU A 110 0.30 -0.22 7.16
CA LEU A 110 1.54 -0.91 7.47
C LEU A 110 1.71 -1.10 8.98
N LEU A 111 1.50 -0.04 9.79
CA LEU A 111 1.55 -0.12 11.25
C LEU A 111 0.55 -1.14 11.81
N HIS A 112 -0.70 -1.13 11.30
CA HIS A 112 -1.70 -2.12 11.66
C HIS A 112 -1.24 -3.55 11.34
N ARG A 113 -0.68 -3.76 10.14
CA ARG A 113 -0.15 -5.06 9.73
C ARG A 113 1.02 -5.49 10.61
N ILE A 114 1.96 -4.61 10.95
CA ILE A 114 3.07 -4.88 11.88
C ILE A 114 2.51 -5.36 13.23
N ALA A 115 1.52 -4.68 13.79
CA ALA A 115 0.85 -5.09 15.04
C ALA A 115 0.20 -6.49 14.91
N MET A 116 -0.43 -6.79 13.77
CA MET A 116 -1.00 -8.11 13.51
C MET A 116 0.08 -9.21 13.43
N VAL A 117 1.25 -8.92 12.86
CA VAL A 117 2.38 -9.87 12.82
C VAL A 117 2.92 -10.17 14.21
N GLN A 118 2.95 -9.18 15.10
CA GLN A 118 3.36 -9.36 16.50
C GLN A 118 2.42 -10.34 17.23
N LEU A 119 1.14 -10.31 16.93
CA LEU A 119 0.13 -11.22 17.50
C LEU A 119 0.15 -12.60 16.84
N SER A 120 0.33 -12.64 15.51
CA SER A 120 0.34 -13.86 14.72
C SER A 120 1.35 -13.74 13.57
N PRO A 121 2.47 -14.49 13.62
CA PRO A 121 3.48 -14.44 12.56
C PRO A 121 2.99 -14.84 11.16
N ALA A 122 1.82 -15.49 11.07
CA ALA A 122 1.16 -15.90 9.83
C ALA A 122 0.21 -14.83 9.25
N ALA A 123 0.14 -13.64 9.84
CA ALA A 123 -0.79 -12.59 9.42
C ALA A 123 -0.39 -11.86 8.12
N LEU A 124 0.86 -12.00 7.64
CA LEU A 124 1.27 -11.40 6.36
C LEU A 124 0.73 -12.22 5.19
N GLY A 125 0.06 -11.53 4.27
CA GLY A 125 -0.39 -12.09 3.00
C GLY A 125 0.72 -12.14 1.95
N SER A 126 0.49 -12.90 0.88
CA SER A 126 1.42 -13.03 -0.26
C SER A 126 1.62 -11.73 -1.03
N ASP A 127 0.70 -10.77 -0.91
CA ASP A 127 0.78 -9.43 -1.48
C ASP A 127 1.94 -8.60 -0.91
N MET A 128 2.48 -9.00 0.24
CA MET A 128 3.56 -8.29 0.93
C MET A 128 4.94 -8.94 0.75
N ALA A 129 5.06 -9.93 -0.15
CA ALA A 129 6.30 -10.70 -0.33
C ALA A 129 7.53 -9.81 -0.57
N ALA A 130 7.38 -8.69 -1.28
CA ALA A 130 8.46 -7.74 -1.58
C ALA A 130 9.05 -7.08 -0.33
N ILE A 131 8.23 -6.83 0.70
CA ILE A 131 8.62 -6.11 1.93
C ILE A 131 8.50 -6.97 3.20
N GLU A 132 8.20 -8.26 3.05
CA GLU A 132 7.93 -9.19 4.15
C GLU A 132 9.05 -9.19 5.19
N GLN A 133 10.31 -9.24 4.75
CA GLN A 133 11.45 -9.30 5.64
C GLN A 133 11.55 -8.05 6.53
N ARG A 134 11.33 -6.86 5.95
CA ARG A 134 11.36 -5.58 6.68
C ARG A 134 10.19 -5.47 7.65
N MET A 135 8.99 -5.87 7.22
CA MET A 135 7.80 -5.94 8.08
C MET A 135 8.01 -6.85 9.29
N ARG A 136 8.64 -8.02 9.09
CA ARG A 136 8.97 -8.96 10.18
C ARG A 136 10.03 -8.40 11.12
N GLU A 137 10.99 -7.65 10.62
CA GLU A 137 12.02 -7.01 11.45
C GLU A 137 11.38 -5.92 12.34
N LEU A 138 10.58 -5.03 11.76
CA LEU A 138 9.83 -4.02 12.52
C LEU A 138 8.91 -4.65 13.58
N ALA A 139 8.24 -5.76 13.25
CA ALA A 139 7.42 -6.47 14.23
C ALA A 139 8.24 -6.99 15.42
N ARG A 140 9.53 -7.28 15.24
CA ARG A 140 10.42 -7.73 16.33
C ARG A 140 11.00 -6.58 17.14
N THR A 141 11.32 -5.46 16.50
CA THR A 141 12.07 -4.37 17.12
C THR A 141 11.16 -3.33 17.77
N VAL A 142 9.97 -3.10 17.23
CA VAL A 142 9.01 -2.13 17.79
C VAL A 142 8.30 -2.75 18.99
N PRO A 143 8.36 -2.14 20.18
CA PRO A 143 7.59 -2.60 21.34
C PRO A 143 6.08 -2.58 21.05
N PRO A 144 5.31 -3.62 21.43
CA PRO A 144 3.87 -3.67 21.18
C PRO A 144 3.07 -2.50 21.78
N GLY A 145 3.60 -1.88 22.84
CA GLY A 145 3.00 -0.71 23.49
C GLY A 145 3.14 0.59 22.69
N ASP A 146 4.09 0.66 21.76
CA ASP A 146 4.41 1.89 21.01
C ASP A 146 3.59 1.99 19.71
N LEU A 147 3.14 0.87 19.15
CA LEU A 147 2.30 0.85 17.94
C LEU A 147 0.94 1.53 18.12
N PRO A 148 0.18 1.30 19.22
CA PRO A 148 -1.06 2.04 19.48
C PRO A 148 -0.84 3.55 19.60
N ALA A 149 0.28 3.99 20.18
CA ALA A 149 0.61 5.40 20.32
C ALA A 149 0.94 6.04 18.96
N LEU A 150 1.73 5.36 18.12
CA LEU A 150 2.00 5.82 16.75
C LEU A 150 0.71 5.88 15.90
N LEU A 151 -0.20 4.92 16.08
CA LEU A 151 -1.50 4.93 15.40
C LEU A 151 -2.38 6.09 15.88
N SER A 152 -2.43 6.39 17.19
CA SER A 152 -3.20 7.52 17.71
C SER A 152 -2.63 8.86 17.26
N ASP A 153 -1.31 9.03 17.32
CA ASP A 153 -0.65 10.29 16.96
C ASP A 153 -0.90 10.68 15.49
N VAL A 154 -1.00 9.69 14.60
CA VAL A 154 -1.33 9.93 13.19
C VAL A 154 -2.82 10.20 12.98
N VAL A 155 -3.71 9.52 13.70
CA VAL A 155 -5.17 9.68 13.56
C VAL A 155 -5.66 10.99 14.19
N ASP A 156 -5.04 11.43 15.28
CA ASP A 156 -5.39 12.64 16.01
C ASP A 156 -4.71 13.91 15.44
N TRP A 157 -4.02 13.79 14.30
CA TRP A 157 -3.39 14.93 13.61
C TRP A 157 -4.46 15.88 13.04
N PRO A 158 -4.39 17.20 13.34
CA PRO A 158 -5.42 18.18 12.98
C PRO A 158 -5.49 18.55 11.50
#